data_AF-A0AAV9GS32-F1
#
_entry.id   AF-A0AAV9GS32-F1
#
_cell.length_a   1.000
_cell.length_b   1.000
_cell.length_c   1.000
_cell.angle_alpha   90.00
_cell.angle_beta   90.00
_cell.angle_gamma   90.00
#
_symmetry.space_group_name_H-M   'P 1'
#
loop_
_entity.id
_entity.type
_entity.pdbx_description
1 polymer ?
#
loop_
_entity_poly.entity_id
_entity_poly.type
_entity_poly.pdbx_seq_one_letter_code
_entity_poly.pdbx_strand_id
1 'polypeptide(L)'
;MADNPDPRFSPLADGSPSASASSTTSPPISWTIRIISKQTPEGRNFFHDHYRPFRLKMLKEAPYAYTSTYQRTAVHTPEQWDARWSTPNATHFIALLSPLDPNSNPKIISALTLRGPFPTSELTSPVWQQFGTAGCSSYWEINGVFTDEAYRRLGVARSVMEEVVRMVERERRGEKTLMTLGVLAGNEEAVGVYEKAGFVDRWPDGGGWEMVRFLGGGEGGEGVGFGG
;
A
#
# COMPACT_ATOMS: atom_id res chain seq x y z
N MET A 1 -56.21 -25.85 75.74
CA MET A 1 -56.31 -27.24 75.27
C MET A 1 -56.31 -27.16 73.75
N ALA A 2 -55.23 -27.65 73.13
CA ALA A 2 -55.01 -27.87 71.68
C ALA A 2 -55.11 -26.63 70.75
N ASP A 3 -54.35 -26.49 69.67
CA ASP A 3 -53.15 -27.16 69.19
C ASP A 3 -52.54 -26.27 68.09
N ASN A 4 -51.24 -26.44 67.88
CA ASN A 4 -50.38 -25.76 66.90
C ASN A 4 -50.59 -26.37 65.46
N PRO A 5 -49.65 -26.20 64.51
CA PRO A 5 -49.42 -25.15 63.50
C PRO A 5 -49.70 -25.61 62.04
N ASP A 6 -49.60 -24.72 61.04
CA ASP A 6 -48.86 -25.00 59.79
C ASP A 6 -48.56 -23.70 58.98
N PRO A 7 -47.76 -23.69 57.88
CA PRO A 7 -46.43 -23.08 57.87
C PRO A 7 -46.16 -22.23 56.60
N ARG A 8 -44.89 -21.87 56.35
CA ARG A 8 -44.32 -21.47 55.05
C ARG A 8 -44.73 -20.09 54.50
N PHE A 9 -43.97 -19.07 54.87
CA PHE A 9 -43.78 -17.88 54.04
C PHE A 9 -42.36 -17.83 53.46
N SER A 10 -42.28 -18.02 52.15
CA SER A 10 -41.32 -17.46 51.17
C SER A 10 -41.72 -18.05 49.80
N PRO A 11 -41.47 -17.42 48.63
CA PRO A 11 -40.57 -16.28 48.37
C PRO A 11 -41.17 -15.22 47.42
N LEU A 12 -40.45 -14.13 47.16
CA LEU A 12 -40.26 -13.52 45.83
C LEU A 12 -39.14 -12.49 45.92
N ALA A 13 -37.94 -12.91 45.51
CA ALA A 13 -36.85 -12.02 45.23
C ALA A 13 -37.14 -11.34 43.88
N ASP A 14 -37.23 -10.01 43.88
CA ASP A 14 -37.24 -9.21 42.66
C ASP A 14 -35.89 -9.36 41.96
N GLY A 15 -35.87 -10.23 40.95
CA GLY A 15 -34.79 -10.34 39.99
C GLY A 15 -34.72 -9.06 39.17
N SER A 16 -33.78 -8.19 39.52
CA SER A 16 -33.29 -7.15 38.61
C SER A 16 -32.63 -7.83 37.41
N PRO A 17 -33.07 -7.62 36.16
CA PRO A 17 -32.26 -7.97 35.02
C PRO A 17 -31.14 -6.94 34.90
N SER A 18 -29.97 -7.30 35.43
CA SER A 18 -28.71 -6.66 35.02
C SER A 18 -28.48 -6.99 33.56
N ALA A 19 -29.01 -6.15 32.67
CA ALA A 19 -28.66 -6.15 31.27
C ALA A 19 -27.20 -5.67 31.17
N SER A 20 -26.28 -6.63 31.26
CA SER A 20 -24.90 -6.47 30.80
C SER A 20 -24.97 -6.11 29.32
N ALA A 21 -24.94 -4.81 29.03
CA ALA A 21 -24.68 -4.32 27.69
C ALA A 21 -23.27 -4.77 27.32
N SER A 22 -23.19 -5.90 26.61
CA SER A 22 -21.98 -6.33 25.94
C SER A 22 -21.62 -5.27 24.91
N SER A 23 -20.74 -4.35 25.28
CA SER A 23 -20.06 -3.44 24.38
C SER A 23 -19.35 -4.29 23.33
N THR A 24 -20.00 -4.48 22.20
CA THR A 24 -19.46 -5.27 21.09
C THR A 24 -18.50 -4.36 20.35
N THR A 25 -17.31 -4.15 20.93
CA THR A 25 -16.22 -3.47 20.24
C THR A 25 -15.85 -4.34 19.04
N SER A 26 -16.20 -3.88 17.83
CA SER A 26 -15.76 -4.55 16.61
C SER A 26 -14.24 -4.71 16.65
N PRO A 27 -13.69 -5.86 16.23
CA PRO A 27 -12.26 -6.08 16.26
C PRO A 27 -11.54 -4.97 15.44
N PRO A 28 -10.33 -4.55 15.87
CA PRO A 28 -9.59 -3.53 15.14
C PRO A 28 -9.34 -4.00 13.71
N ILE A 29 -9.56 -3.10 12.75
CA ILE A 29 -9.24 -3.34 11.34
C ILE A 29 -7.76 -3.68 11.24
N SER A 30 -7.44 -4.83 10.66
CA SER A 30 -6.07 -5.30 10.44
C SER A 30 -5.84 -5.65 8.97
N TRP A 31 -4.59 -5.79 8.56
CA TRP A 31 -4.26 -6.20 7.19
C TRP A 31 -2.95 -6.98 7.12
N THR A 32 -2.78 -7.70 6.01
CA THR A 32 -1.54 -8.40 5.69
C THR A 32 -1.02 -7.93 4.33
N ILE A 33 0.28 -7.65 4.25
CA ILE A 33 0.93 -7.30 2.98
C ILE A 33 1.37 -8.57 2.26
N ARG A 34 1.12 -8.65 0.97
CA ARG A 34 1.53 -9.77 0.11
C ARG A 34 2.05 -9.27 -1.23
N ILE A 35 2.92 -10.07 -1.84
CA ILE A 35 3.34 -9.92 -3.24
C ILE A 35 2.53 -10.92 -4.06
N ILE A 36 1.94 -10.47 -5.18
CA ILE A 36 1.29 -11.38 -6.11
C ILE A 36 2.37 -12.16 -6.89
N SER A 37 2.47 -13.46 -6.67
CA SER A 37 3.53 -14.30 -7.26
C SER A 37 3.35 -14.48 -8.77
N LYS A 38 4.34 -14.05 -9.56
CA LYS A 38 4.35 -14.25 -11.01
C LYS A 38 4.72 -15.67 -11.46
N GLN A 39 5.18 -16.51 -10.53
CA GLN A 39 5.74 -17.84 -10.82
C GLN A 39 4.69 -18.95 -10.75
N THR A 40 3.46 -18.63 -10.33
CA THR A 40 2.43 -19.63 -9.97
C THR A 40 1.12 -19.34 -10.71
N PRO A 41 0.37 -20.36 -11.16
CA PRO A 41 -0.98 -20.19 -11.71
C PRO A 41 -1.92 -19.44 -10.76
N GLU A 42 -1.82 -19.67 -9.44
CA GLU A 42 -2.64 -19.04 -8.41
C GLU A 42 -2.44 -17.52 -8.38
N GLY A 43 -1.19 -17.06 -8.50
CA GLY A 43 -0.88 -15.64 -8.56
C GLY A 43 -1.40 -14.98 -9.84
N ARG A 44 -1.36 -15.67 -10.98
CA ARG A 44 -1.98 -15.19 -12.22
C ARG A 44 -3.50 -15.06 -12.04
N ASN A 45 -4.17 -16.11 -11.56
CA ASN A 45 -5.61 -16.07 -11.32
C ASN A 45 -5.97 -14.94 -10.35
N PHE A 46 -5.23 -14.80 -9.25
CA PHE A 46 -5.42 -13.71 -8.30
C PHE A 46 -5.29 -12.32 -8.95
N PHE A 47 -4.31 -12.14 -9.84
CA PHE A 47 -4.15 -10.89 -10.58
C PHE A 47 -5.38 -10.57 -11.44
N HIS A 48 -5.89 -11.55 -12.18
CA HIS A 48 -7.06 -11.35 -13.05
C HIS A 48 -8.36 -11.17 -12.26
N ASP A 49 -8.55 -11.93 -11.19
CA ASP A 49 -9.81 -12.01 -10.45
C ASP A 49 -9.94 -10.91 -9.39
N HIS A 50 -8.83 -10.43 -8.83
CA HIS A 50 -8.84 -9.47 -7.72
C HIS A 50 -8.07 -8.18 -8.01
N TYR A 51 -6.83 -8.28 -8.51
CA TYR A 51 -6.03 -7.07 -8.76
C TYR A 51 -6.56 -6.25 -9.93
N ARG A 52 -6.98 -6.87 -11.04
CA ARG A 52 -7.54 -6.17 -12.20
C ARG A 52 -8.80 -5.36 -11.81
N PRO A 53 -9.83 -5.92 -11.15
CA PRO A 53 -10.98 -5.14 -10.67
C PRO A 53 -10.57 -4.00 -9.73
N PHE A 54 -9.63 -4.25 -8.81
CA PHE A 54 -9.11 -3.21 -7.91
C PHE A 54 -8.38 -2.09 -8.68
N ARG A 55 -7.62 -2.44 -9.73
CA ARG A 55 -6.96 -1.49 -10.62
C ARG A 55 -7.98 -0.62 -11.37
N LEU A 56 -9.06 -1.23 -11.85
CA LEU A 56 -10.12 -0.46 -12.51
C LEU A 56 -10.82 0.48 -11.52
N LYS A 57 -11.02 0.05 -10.26
CA LYS A 57 -11.52 0.89 -9.18
C LYS A 57 -10.62 2.11 -8.93
N MET A 58 -9.32 1.93 -8.74
CA MET A 58 -8.40 3.07 -8.48
C MET A 58 -8.39 4.11 -9.62
N LEU A 59 -8.46 3.66 -10.88
CA LEU A 59 -8.51 4.55 -12.04
C LEU A 59 -9.83 5.32 -12.14
N LYS A 60 -10.91 4.77 -11.59
CA LYS A 60 -12.23 5.40 -11.55
C LYS A 60 -12.34 6.41 -10.40
N GLU A 61 -11.80 6.07 -9.23
CA GLU A 61 -11.93 6.89 -8.02
C GLU A 61 -10.89 8.01 -7.92
N ALA A 62 -9.69 7.79 -8.43
CA ALA A 62 -8.60 8.78 -8.37
C ALA A 62 -7.95 8.99 -9.76
N PRO A 63 -8.72 9.39 -10.79
CA PRO A 63 -8.18 9.57 -12.15
C PRO A 63 -7.05 10.61 -12.20
N TYR A 64 -7.06 11.60 -11.31
CA TYR A 64 -6.02 12.63 -11.19
C TYR A 64 -4.66 12.09 -10.71
N ALA A 65 -4.62 10.92 -10.08
CA ALA A 65 -3.41 10.31 -9.55
C ALA A 65 -2.70 9.38 -10.53
N TYR A 66 -3.26 9.15 -11.73
CA TYR A 66 -2.72 8.24 -12.72
C TYR A 66 -2.67 8.84 -14.12
N THR A 67 -1.62 8.52 -14.87
CA THR A 67 -1.49 8.89 -16.29
C THR A 67 -2.34 8.01 -17.21
N SER A 68 -2.92 6.92 -16.68
CA SER A 68 -3.84 6.04 -17.38
C SER A 68 -5.28 6.34 -16.96
N THR A 69 -6.26 5.95 -17.79
CA THR A 69 -7.68 6.21 -17.52
C THR A 69 -8.48 4.92 -17.37
N TYR A 70 -9.59 5.00 -16.64
CA TYR A 70 -10.55 3.90 -16.53
C TYR A 70 -11.07 3.48 -17.92
N GLN A 71 -11.50 4.43 -18.74
CA GLN A 71 -12.10 4.17 -20.06
C GLN A 71 -11.14 3.38 -20.96
N ARG A 72 -9.86 3.76 -20.98
CA ARG A 72 -8.83 3.05 -21.75
C ARG A 72 -8.58 1.64 -21.21
N THR A 73 -8.52 1.49 -19.89
CA THR A 73 -8.11 0.24 -19.25
C THR A 73 -9.25 -0.77 -19.15
N ALA A 74 -10.50 -0.32 -19.04
CA ALA A 74 -11.68 -1.18 -18.89
C ALA A 74 -11.95 -2.04 -20.13
N VAL A 75 -11.61 -1.52 -21.32
CA VAL A 75 -11.79 -2.21 -22.61
C VAL A 75 -10.61 -3.10 -23.00
N HIS A 76 -9.59 -3.21 -22.15
CA HIS A 76 -8.44 -4.07 -22.45
C HIS A 76 -8.85 -5.54 -22.63
N THR A 77 -8.33 -6.16 -23.69
CA THR A 77 -8.53 -7.58 -23.99
C THR A 77 -7.81 -8.48 -22.97
N PRO A 78 -8.17 -9.78 -22.87
CA PRO A 78 -7.43 -10.73 -22.04
C PRO A 78 -5.92 -10.71 -22.30
N GLU A 79 -5.50 -10.64 -23.57
CA GLU A 79 -4.08 -10.62 -23.97
C GLU A 79 -3.37 -9.35 -23.48
N GLN A 80 -4.06 -8.20 -23.49
CA GLN A 80 -3.51 -6.95 -22.95
C GLN A 80 -3.36 -7.00 -21.43
N TRP A 81 -4.27 -7.68 -20.73
CA TRP A 81 -4.13 -7.94 -19.30
C TRP A 81 -3.00 -8.93 -18.99
N ASP A 82 -2.85 -9.97 -19.82
CA ASP A 82 -1.75 -10.93 -19.72
C ASP A 82 -0.39 -10.27 -20.00
N ALA A 83 -0.31 -9.35 -20.96
CA ALA A 83 0.90 -8.58 -21.22
C ALA A 83 1.28 -7.69 -20.03
N ARG A 84 0.29 -7.10 -19.35
CA ARG A 84 0.52 -6.35 -18.11
C ARG A 84 0.99 -7.26 -16.97
N TRP A 85 0.33 -8.39 -16.76
CA TRP A 85 0.76 -9.39 -15.79
C TRP A 85 2.20 -9.83 -16.04
N SER A 86 2.52 -10.10 -17.30
CA SER A 86 3.82 -10.58 -17.76
C SER A 86 4.86 -9.48 -17.92
N THR A 87 4.55 -8.22 -17.56
CA THR A 87 5.51 -7.12 -17.66
C THR A 87 6.77 -7.46 -16.85
N PRO A 88 7.94 -7.54 -17.49
CA PRO A 88 9.19 -7.86 -16.80
C PRO A 88 9.47 -6.83 -15.70
N ASN A 89 10.12 -7.29 -14.64
CA ASN A 89 10.57 -6.44 -13.52
C ASN A 89 9.45 -5.69 -12.78
N ALA A 90 8.17 -5.95 -13.08
CA ALA A 90 7.05 -5.40 -12.31
C ALA A 90 6.67 -6.34 -11.18
N THR A 91 6.57 -5.82 -9.96
CA THR A 91 6.17 -6.54 -8.75
C THR A 91 4.95 -5.85 -8.14
N HIS A 92 3.88 -6.61 -7.90
CA HIS A 92 2.64 -6.07 -7.34
C HIS A 92 2.53 -6.38 -5.86
N PHE A 93 2.58 -5.35 -5.02
CA PHE A 93 2.34 -5.42 -3.59
C PHE A 93 0.87 -5.07 -3.31
N ILE A 94 0.24 -5.83 -2.43
CA ILE A 94 -1.14 -5.62 -2.00
C ILE A 94 -1.26 -5.69 -0.48
N ALA A 95 -2.16 -4.90 0.08
CA ALA A 95 -2.67 -5.07 1.43
C ALA A 95 -4.03 -5.75 1.38
N LEU A 96 -4.17 -6.87 2.06
CA LEU A 96 -5.41 -7.61 2.21
C LEU A 96 -6.02 -7.33 3.57
N LEU A 97 -7.32 -7.02 3.61
CA LEU A 97 -8.06 -6.86 4.86
C LEU A 97 -8.05 -8.17 5.66
N SER A 98 -7.80 -8.08 6.97
CA SER A 98 -7.74 -9.19 7.91
C SER A 98 -8.68 -8.97 9.12
N PRO A 99 -9.24 -10.04 9.74
CA PRO A 99 -9.15 -11.42 9.26
C PRO A 99 -9.97 -11.59 7.97
N LEU A 100 -9.42 -12.35 7.03
CA LEU A 100 -10.20 -12.90 5.93
C LEU A 100 -11.09 -13.97 6.55
N ASP A 101 -12.40 -13.82 6.46
CA ASP A 101 -13.28 -14.99 6.59
C ASP A 101 -12.82 -16.00 5.53
N PRO A 102 -12.50 -17.26 5.90
CA PRO A 102 -11.99 -18.27 4.97
C PRO A 102 -12.88 -18.50 3.75
N ASN A 103 -14.17 -18.17 3.85
CA ASN A 103 -15.15 -18.30 2.77
C ASN A 103 -15.39 -16.99 2.01
N SER A 104 -14.79 -15.88 2.48
CA SER A 104 -14.95 -14.58 1.86
C SER A 104 -13.87 -14.34 0.80
N ASN A 105 -14.28 -13.67 -0.28
CA ASN A 105 -13.34 -13.24 -1.31
C ASN A 105 -12.27 -12.31 -0.70
N PRO A 106 -10.99 -12.46 -1.10
CA PRO A 106 -9.92 -11.61 -0.61
C PRO A 106 -10.20 -10.15 -0.99
N LYS A 107 -10.22 -9.27 0.02
CA LYS A 107 -10.44 -7.84 -0.17
C LYS A 107 -9.10 -7.11 -0.17
N ILE A 108 -8.66 -6.68 -1.36
CA ILE A 108 -7.56 -5.74 -1.51
C ILE A 108 -8.04 -4.36 -1.02
N ILE A 109 -7.30 -3.76 -0.10
CA ILE A 109 -7.56 -2.41 0.45
C ILE A 109 -6.48 -1.40 0.06
N SER A 110 -5.32 -1.88 -0.40
CA SER A 110 -4.27 -1.04 -0.95
C SER A 110 -3.42 -1.83 -1.92
N ALA A 111 -2.87 -1.15 -2.93
CA ALA A 111 -1.94 -1.75 -3.87
C ALA A 111 -0.84 -0.78 -4.30
N LEU A 112 0.32 -1.33 -4.63
CA LEU A 112 1.47 -0.62 -5.16
C LEU A 112 2.17 -1.50 -6.21
N THR A 113 2.55 -0.93 -7.35
CA THR A 113 3.42 -1.63 -8.32
C THR A 113 4.82 -1.06 -8.28
N LEU A 114 5.81 -1.92 -8.00
CA LEU A 114 7.22 -1.58 -8.07
C LEU A 114 7.77 -2.07 -9.41
N ARG A 115 8.63 -1.31 -10.06
CA ARG A 115 9.33 -1.72 -11.28
C ARG A 115 10.83 -1.65 -11.08
N GLY A 116 11.55 -2.69 -11.48
CA GLY A 116 13.00 -2.76 -11.41
C GLY A 116 13.53 -4.14 -11.00
N PRO A 117 14.84 -4.26 -10.75
CA PRO A 117 15.81 -3.17 -10.90
C PRO A 117 16.04 -2.84 -12.37
N PHE A 118 16.32 -1.57 -12.67
CA PHE A 118 16.80 -1.11 -13.97
C PHE A 118 18.21 -0.54 -13.80
N PRO A 119 19.09 -0.65 -14.80
CA PRO A 119 20.38 0.02 -14.73
C PRO A 119 20.17 1.54 -14.78
N THR A 120 20.97 2.30 -14.02
CA THR A 120 20.84 3.76 -13.98
C THR A 120 21.16 4.45 -15.32
N SER A 121 21.80 3.76 -16.25
CA SER A 121 21.95 4.21 -17.64
C SER A 121 20.64 4.28 -18.43
N GLU A 122 19.60 3.56 -18.01
CA GLU A 122 18.26 3.58 -18.62
C GLU A 122 17.34 4.64 -17.99
N LEU A 123 17.87 5.48 -17.11
CA LEU A 123 17.13 6.55 -16.45
C LEU A 123 16.87 7.69 -17.46
N THR A 124 15.62 7.87 -17.86
CA THR A 124 15.25 8.82 -18.93
C THR A 124 14.65 10.13 -18.43
N SER A 125 14.24 10.23 -17.16
CA SER A 125 13.73 11.50 -16.64
C SER A 125 14.83 12.57 -16.68
N PRO A 126 14.57 13.73 -17.31
CA PRO A 126 15.50 14.87 -17.28
C PRO A 126 15.81 15.34 -15.86
N VAL A 127 14.82 15.24 -14.96
CA VAL A 127 14.97 15.58 -13.55
C VAL A 127 16.06 14.71 -12.93
N TRP A 128 15.93 13.39 -13.11
CA TRP A 128 16.83 12.44 -12.47
C TRP A 128 18.23 12.46 -13.10
N GLN A 129 18.34 12.80 -14.39
CA GLN A 129 19.63 13.05 -15.04
C GLN A 129 20.34 14.28 -14.46
N GLN A 130 19.60 15.34 -14.09
CA GLN A 130 20.16 16.56 -13.51
C GLN A 130 20.71 16.36 -12.09
N PHE A 131 20.00 15.62 -11.23
CA PHE A 131 20.48 15.35 -9.86
C PHE A 131 21.52 14.23 -9.78
N GLY A 132 21.70 13.49 -10.88
CA GLY A 132 22.58 12.34 -10.96
C GLY A 132 22.11 11.15 -10.13
N THR A 133 22.79 10.03 -10.28
CA THR A 133 22.43 8.77 -9.61
C THR A 133 23.19 8.56 -8.31
N ALA A 134 24.00 9.53 -7.89
CA ALA A 134 24.86 9.49 -6.70
C ALA A 134 25.70 8.19 -6.57
N GLY A 135 26.13 7.60 -7.69
CA GLY A 135 26.89 6.34 -7.69
C GLY A 135 26.03 5.07 -7.58
N CYS A 136 24.72 5.16 -7.77
CA CYS A 136 23.85 3.99 -7.90
C CYS A 136 24.09 3.26 -9.23
N SER A 137 24.25 1.93 -9.15
CA SER A 137 24.29 1.03 -10.32
C SER A 137 22.89 0.77 -10.88
N SER A 138 21.88 0.79 -10.01
CA SER A 138 20.50 0.45 -10.32
C SER A 138 19.48 1.42 -9.73
N TYR A 139 18.30 1.47 -10.34
CA TYR A 139 17.15 2.16 -9.80
C TYR A 139 15.86 1.33 -9.85
N TRP A 140 14.90 1.73 -9.02
CA TRP A 140 13.56 1.17 -8.93
C TRP A 140 12.52 2.28 -9.03
N GLU A 141 11.44 2.04 -9.76
CA GLU A 141 10.35 2.99 -9.94
C GLU A 141 9.09 2.49 -9.22
N ILE A 142 8.53 3.30 -8.34
CA ILE A 142 7.19 3.06 -7.80
C ILE A 142 6.17 3.60 -8.80
N ASN A 143 5.41 2.68 -9.40
CA ASN A 143 4.45 2.94 -10.46
C ASN A 143 3.02 2.76 -9.95
N GLY A 144 2.52 3.81 -9.29
CA GLY A 144 1.15 3.86 -8.78
C GLY A 144 1.01 3.24 -7.39
N VAL A 145 0.40 4.01 -6.50
CA VAL A 145 0.00 3.61 -5.15
C VAL A 145 -1.47 3.97 -4.99
N PHE A 146 -2.24 3.09 -4.37
CA PHE A 146 -3.64 3.37 -4.04
C PHE A 146 -3.98 2.78 -2.68
N THR A 147 -4.75 3.51 -1.88
CA THR A 147 -5.46 2.96 -0.73
C THR A 147 -6.92 3.34 -0.85
N ASP A 148 -7.78 2.34 -0.72
CA ASP A 148 -9.23 2.49 -0.69
C ASP A 148 -9.61 3.51 0.39
N GLU A 149 -10.52 4.43 0.05
CA GLU A 149 -10.88 5.58 0.89
C GLU A 149 -11.32 5.19 2.31
N ALA A 150 -12.02 4.05 2.44
CA ALA A 150 -12.51 3.55 3.72
C ALA A 150 -11.37 3.09 4.66
N TYR A 151 -10.16 2.93 4.11
CA TYR A 151 -8.98 2.44 4.83
C TYR A 151 -7.81 3.45 4.80
N ARG A 152 -8.03 4.65 4.29
CA ARG A 152 -7.04 5.74 4.35
C ARG A 152 -6.82 6.21 5.77
N ARG A 153 -5.67 6.85 6.02
CA ARG A 153 -5.27 7.39 7.33
C ARG A 153 -5.12 6.36 8.47
N LEU A 154 -5.26 5.06 8.17
CA LEU A 154 -4.96 3.96 9.10
C LEU A 154 -3.49 3.50 9.03
N GLY A 155 -2.70 4.00 8.08
CA GLY A 155 -1.30 3.62 7.89
C GLY A 155 -1.07 2.51 6.86
N VAL A 156 -2.10 2.02 6.16
CA VAL A 156 -1.99 0.94 5.17
C VAL A 156 -0.96 1.24 4.08
N ALA A 157 -1.03 2.43 3.46
CA ALA A 157 -0.07 2.84 2.43
C ALA A 157 1.38 2.83 2.94
N ARG A 158 1.60 3.27 4.18
CA ARG A 158 2.91 3.25 4.82
C ARG A 158 3.41 1.81 4.97
N SER A 159 2.57 0.89 5.46
CA SER A 159 2.95 -0.52 5.58
C SER A 159 3.33 -1.15 4.23
N VAL A 160 2.63 -0.80 3.15
CA VAL A 160 2.98 -1.26 1.79
C VAL A 160 4.32 -0.68 1.36
N MET A 161 4.55 0.62 1.54
CA MET A 161 5.82 1.29 1.20
C MET A 161 7.01 0.73 1.98
N GLU A 162 6.84 0.45 3.27
CA GLU A 162 7.87 -0.17 4.09
C GLU A 162 8.25 -1.57 3.57
N GLU A 163 7.27 -2.37 3.15
CA GLU A 163 7.53 -3.71 2.62
C GLU A 163 8.25 -3.66 1.26
N VAL A 164 7.91 -2.67 0.42
CA VAL A 164 8.63 -2.38 -0.82
C VAL A 164 10.09 -2.05 -0.52
N VAL A 165 10.35 -1.16 0.43
CA VAL A 165 11.71 -0.78 0.82
C VAL A 165 12.47 -1.99 1.37
N ARG A 166 11.85 -2.81 2.23
CA ARG A 166 12.47 -4.04 2.74
C ARG A 166 12.83 -5.03 1.62
N MET A 167 11.98 -5.14 0.60
CA MET A 167 12.26 -5.98 -0.57
C MET A 167 13.46 -5.45 -1.36
N VAL A 168 13.49 -4.15 -1.67
CA VAL A 168 14.62 -3.53 -2.40
C VAL A 168 15.92 -3.63 -1.60
N GLU A 169 15.87 -3.41 -0.29
CA GLU A 169 17.00 -3.59 0.63
C GLU A 169 17.57 -5.02 0.59
N ARG A 170 16.71 -6.03 0.47
CA ARG A 170 17.12 -7.43 0.33
C ARG A 170 17.75 -7.71 -1.03
N GLU A 171 17.18 -7.14 -2.09
CA GLU A 171 17.62 -7.39 -3.47
C GLU A 171 18.90 -6.67 -3.85
N ARG A 172 19.13 -5.45 -3.31
CA ARG A 172 20.35 -4.67 -3.60
C ARG A 172 21.62 -5.30 -3.02
N ARG A 173 21.51 -6.27 -2.10
CA ARG A 173 22.66 -7.00 -1.49
C ARG A 173 23.79 -6.09 -1.00
N GLY A 174 23.45 -4.92 -0.47
CA GLY A 174 24.42 -3.93 0.02
C GLY A 174 24.83 -2.85 -1.00
N GLU A 175 24.54 -3.02 -2.29
CA GLU A 175 24.79 -2.00 -3.31
C GLU A 175 23.96 -0.74 -3.08
N LYS A 176 24.47 0.39 -3.55
CA LYS A 176 23.75 1.65 -3.54
C LYS A 176 22.72 1.65 -4.65
N THR A 177 21.48 1.95 -4.30
CA THR A 177 20.33 1.88 -5.22
C THR A 177 19.44 3.10 -5.05
N LEU A 178 18.90 3.57 -6.18
CA LEU A 178 17.96 4.68 -6.22
C LEU A 178 16.53 4.15 -6.28
N MET A 179 15.62 4.73 -5.52
CA MET A 179 14.18 4.56 -5.71
C MET A 179 13.57 5.88 -6.18
N THR A 180 12.70 5.82 -7.18
CA THR A 180 12.03 6.99 -7.77
C THR A 180 10.51 6.82 -7.77
N LEU A 181 9.80 7.94 -7.74
CA LEU A 181 8.37 8.02 -8.00
C LEU A 181 8.00 9.38 -8.57
N GLY A 182 6.89 9.42 -9.31
CA GLY A 182 6.26 10.65 -9.79
C GLY A 182 4.92 10.88 -9.10
N VAL A 183 4.62 12.13 -8.81
CA VAL A 183 3.34 12.62 -8.28
C VAL A 183 2.80 13.64 -9.27
N LEU A 184 1.65 13.33 -9.85
CA LEU A 184 0.97 14.26 -10.77
C LEU A 184 0.47 15.49 -10.01
N ALA A 185 0.43 16.63 -10.69
CA ALA A 185 -0.18 17.85 -10.16
C ALA A 185 -1.62 17.60 -9.68
N GLY A 186 -2.01 18.14 -8.53
CA GLY A 186 -3.30 17.87 -7.89
C GLY A 186 -3.35 16.62 -7.02
N ASN A 187 -2.22 15.93 -6.82
CA ASN A 187 -2.08 14.80 -5.89
C ASN A 187 -1.08 15.09 -4.75
N GLU A 188 -1.08 16.33 -4.26
CA GLU A 188 -0.19 16.86 -3.21
C GLU A 188 -0.30 16.04 -1.92
N GLU A 189 -1.49 15.52 -1.61
CA GLU A 189 -1.73 14.69 -0.42
C GLU A 189 -0.84 13.44 -0.37
N ALA A 190 -0.42 12.92 -1.54
CA ALA A 190 0.45 11.76 -1.63
C ALA A 190 1.90 12.09 -1.25
N VAL A 191 2.35 13.34 -1.44
CA VAL A 191 3.73 13.78 -1.14
C VAL A 191 4.07 13.49 0.33
N GLY A 192 3.20 13.87 1.26
CA GLY A 192 3.43 13.63 2.69
C GLY A 192 3.49 12.15 3.09
N VAL A 193 2.92 11.24 2.30
CA VAL A 193 3.09 9.78 2.50
C VAL A 193 4.49 9.36 2.09
N TYR A 194 4.97 9.87 0.95
CA TYR A 194 6.30 9.55 0.42
C TYR A 194 7.43 10.17 1.25
N GLU A 195 7.28 11.40 1.73
CA GLU A 195 8.24 12.04 2.65
C GLU A 195 8.41 11.23 3.93
N LYS A 196 7.31 10.78 4.52
CA LYS A 196 7.34 9.89 5.71
C LYS A 196 7.96 8.53 5.40
N ALA A 197 7.97 8.12 4.14
CA ALA A 197 8.69 6.95 3.65
C ALA A 197 10.14 7.27 3.22
N GLY A 198 10.66 8.46 3.54
CA GLY A 198 12.05 8.86 3.30
C GLY A 198 12.37 9.31 1.87
N PHE A 199 11.35 9.60 1.07
CA PHE A 199 11.55 10.23 -0.24
C PHE A 199 11.70 11.73 -0.07
N VAL A 200 12.58 12.34 -0.87
CA VAL A 200 12.76 13.79 -0.93
C VAL A 200 12.31 14.31 -2.28
N ASP A 201 11.63 15.44 -2.27
CA ASP A 201 11.28 16.17 -3.48
C ASP A 201 12.55 16.72 -4.15
N ARG A 202 12.56 16.66 -5.47
CA ARG A 202 13.65 17.15 -6.31
C ARG A 202 13.17 18.05 -7.45
N TRP A 203 11.89 18.40 -7.54
CA TRP A 203 11.41 19.28 -8.62
C TRP A 203 11.12 20.71 -8.15
N PRO A 204 11.78 21.75 -8.71
CA PRO A 204 11.62 23.11 -8.24
C PRO A 204 10.38 23.86 -8.79
N ASP A 205 9.75 23.44 -9.90
CA ASP A 205 8.95 24.37 -10.72
C ASP A 205 7.48 23.94 -11.04
N GLY A 206 6.77 23.30 -10.11
CA GLY A 206 5.29 23.29 -10.11
C GLY A 206 4.54 22.47 -11.19
N GLY A 207 5.24 21.63 -11.98
CA GLY A 207 4.64 20.76 -13.01
C GLY A 207 4.23 19.35 -12.55
N GLY A 208 4.48 19.02 -11.28
CA GLY A 208 4.41 17.67 -10.69
C GLY A 208 5.66 17.40 -9.86
N TRP A 209 5.58 16.48 -8.89
CA TRP A 209 6.72 16.15 -8.03
C TRP A 209 7.39 14.88 -8.53
N GLU A 210 8.69 14.92 -8.73
CA GLU A 210 9.50 13.71 -8.83
C GLU A 210 10.28 13.56 -7.54
N MET A 211 10.06 12.45 -6.86
CA MET A 211 10.64 12.20 -5.55
C MET A 211 11.59 11.02 -5.58
N VAL A 212 12.65 11.11 -4.78
CA VAL A 212 13.73 10.12 -4.76
C VAL A 212 14.05 9.65 -3.36
N ARG A 213 14.49 8.41 -3.24
CA ARG A 213 15.09 7.86 -2.02
C ARG A 213 16.31 7.05 -2.38
N PHE A 214 17.44 7.34 -1.75
CA PHE A 214 18.66 6.55 -1.87
C PHE A 214 18.67 5.46 -0.79
N LEU A 215 19.02 4.24 -1.18
CA LEU A 215 19.25 3.10 -0.30
C LEU A 215 20.70 2.66 -0.39
N GLY A 216 21.30 2.34 0.76
CA GLY A 216 22.73 2.02 0.87
C GLY A 216 23.63 3.26 0.92
N GLY A 217 24.60 3.23 1.84
CA GLY A 217 25.52 4.33 2.13
C GLY A 217 25.63 4.59 3.63
N GLY A 218 26.58 3.92 4.30
CA GLY A 218 26.97 4.22 5.67
C GLY A 218 28.22 5.09 5.69
N GLU A 219 28.08 6.25 6.32
CA GLU A 219 29.07 7.25 6.80
C GLU A 219 29.84 8.10 5.76
N GLY A 220 29.66 9.43 5.85
CA GLY A 220 30.64 10.41 5.34
C GLY A 220 30.18 11.49 4.35
N GLY A 221 28.90 11.86 4.27
CA GLY A 221 28.46 13.02 3.50
C GLY A 221 27.88 14.09 4.42
N GLU A 222 28.66 15.12 4.69
CA GLU A 222 28.27 16.32 5.42
C GLU A 222 26.84 16.76 5.12
N GLY A 223 26.18 17.28 6.16
CA GLY A 223 25.01 18.10 5.95
C GLY A 223 25.32 19.11 4.86
N VAL A 224 24.43 19.20 3.88
CA VAL A 224 24.37 20.37 3.01
C VAL A 224 23.96 21.51 3.95
N GLY A 225 24.96 22.13 4.55
CA GLY A 225 24.83 23.39 5.25
C GLY A 225 24.35 24.40 4.24
N PHE A 226 23.11 24.84 4.37
CA PHE A 226 22.67 26.07 3.73
C PHE A 226 23.25 27.22 4.54
N GLY A 227 24.39 27.72 4.09
CA GLY A 227 24.94 29.00 4.51
C GLY A 227 24.61 30.08 3.47
N GLY A 228 24.06 31.20 3.96
CA GLY A 228 23.96 32.48 3.24
C GLY A 228 22.60 32.77 2.64
#